data_AF-A0A3Q4G542-F1
#
_entry.id   AF-A0A3Q4G542-F1
#
_cell.length_a   1.000
_cell.length_b   1.000
_cell.length_c   1.000
_cell.angle_alpha   90.00
_cell.angle_beta   90.00
_cell.angle_gamma   90.00
#
_symmetry.space_group_name_H-M   'P 1'
#
loop_
_entity.id
_entity.type
_entity.pdbx_description
1 polymer ?
#
loop_
_entity_poly.entity_id
_entity_poly.type
_entity_poly.pdbx_seq_one_letter_code
_entity_poly.pdbx_strand_id
1 'polypeptide(L)'
;KAGVSIQPTDSLALNSRLCKLFNSLTSMSFSAAATDHAKPQFTDSAVQDILTRITGLDLQKVYRPIKQELKPPTYKLMTDEQLEQAVELAKEQAKKLLQMPLVLQERKPISDVLCEDKILDGMDTAKYAFTDITYNIPHRERFIVVREPNGILRKATWEERDRLIQVYFPKEGRKLTAPLLFKEENLKVHTTTYEDLDKHGKYDLLRSTRHFGGMAWYLVSVRRVDGLIVDMLKRELQDAVSLVSLFHMVHPHSESAREAASQQATGTDLLKIYAQRDSQRSGYIELALQAYEQTAVEGSAS
;
A
#
# COMPACT_ATOMS: atom_id res chain seq x y z
N LYS A 1 8.59 -48.03 45.65
CA LYS A 1 9.67 -47.31 46.39
C LYS A 1 10.59 -46.72 45.32
N ALA A 2 10.77 -45.42 45.13
CA ALA A 2 10.43 -44.25 45.93
C ALA A 2 9.91 -43.15 44.98
N GLY A 3 8.85 -42.46 45.40
CA GLY A 3 8.39 -41.23 44.75
C GLY A 3 9.18 -40.06 45.31
N VAL A 4 9.59 -39.15 44.42
CA VAL A 4 10.13 -37.84 44.80
C VAL A 4 9.18 -36.80 44.22
N SER A 5 8.45 -36.17 45.13
CA SER A 5 7.64 -34.98 44.94
C SER A 5 8.56 -33.78 44.73
N ILE A 6 8.34 -33.00 43.67
CA ILE A 6 8.97 -31.70 43.47
C ILE A 6 7.84 -30.68 43.28
N GLN A 7 7.73 -29.78 44.26
CA GLN A 7 6.86 -28.61 44.27
C GLN A 7 7.37 -27.55 43.28
N PRO A 8 6.51 -26.76 42.63
CA PRO A 8 6.94 -25.63 41.80
C PRO A 8 7.21 -24.41 42.69
N THR A 9 8.43 -23.87 42.63
CA THR A 9 8.80 -22.60 43.28
C THR A 9 8.61 -21.43 42.33
N ASP A 10 7.96 -20.39 42.86
CA ASP A 10 7.69 -19.10 42.26
C ASP A 10 8.93 -18.39 41.69
N SER A 11 8.82 -17.93 40.44
CA SER A 11 9.72 -16.91 39.88
C SER A 11 8.94 -15.90 39.02
N LEU A 12 7.91 -15.29 39.61
CA LEU A 12 7.21 -14.11 39.07
C LEU A 12 7.64 -12.87 39.86
N ALA A 13 8.89 -12.44 39.73
CA ALA A 13 9.35 -11.18 40.33
C ALA A 13 10.65 -10.64 39.69
N LEU A 14 10.67 -10.38 38.38
CA LEU A 14 11.77 -9.58 37.80
C LEU A 14 11.40 -8.60 36.67
N ASN A 15 10.11 -8.43 36.35
CA ASN A 15 9.68 -7.59 35.21
C ASN A 15 8.84 -6.35 35.59
N SER A 16 9.02 -5.78 36.80
CA SER A 16 8.28 -4.57 37.21
C SER A 16 9.16 -3.35 37.56
N ARG A 17 10.47 -3.40 37.30
CA ARG A 17 11.41 -2.31 37.63
C ARG A 17 12.10 -1.61 36.46
N LEU A 18 11.86 -2.04 35.22
CA LEU A 18 12.39 -1.35 34.02
C LEU A 18 11.41 -0.35 33.38
N CYS A 19 10.13 -0.35 33.75
CA CYS A 19 9.14 0.60 33.21
C CYS A 19 9.02 1.94 33.98
N LYS A 20 9.83 2.19 35.01
CA LYS A 20 9.71 3.39 35.87
C LYS A 20 10.83 4.42 35.73
N LEU A 21 11.80 4.21 34.82
CA LEU A 21 12.95 5.10 34.64
C LEU A 21 12.97 5.88 33.32
N PHE A 22 11.94 5.78 32.49
CA PHE A 22 11.88 6.48 31.19
C PHE A 22 10.85 7.63 31.11
N ASN A 23 10.08 7.89 32.17
CA ASN A 23 9.05 8.94 32.23
C ASN A 23 9.44 10.12 33.12
N SER A 24 10.65 10.67 32.96
CA SER A 24 11.05 11.88 33.69
C SER A 24 12.05 12.72 32.90
N LEU A 25 11.64 13.19 31.72
CA LEU A 25 12.23 14.35 31.03
C LEU A 25 11.29 14.81 29.90
N THR A 26 10.08 15.22 30.29
CA THR A 26 9.18 16.03 29.47
C THR A 26 8.76 17.23 30.29
N SER A 27 9.45 18.35 30.05
CA SER A 27 9.06 19.67 30.48
C SER A 27 9.67 20.66 29.50
N MET A 28 9.05 20.84 28.34
CA MET A 28 9.16 22.10 27.59
C MET A 28 7.84 22.39 26.87
N SER A 29 7.14 23.38 27.42
CA SER A 29 6.27 24.37 26.75
C SER A 29 5.28 23.86 25.70
N PHE A 30 4.04 23.67 26.15
CA PHE A 30 2.85 23.63 25.31
C PHE A 30 2.58 25.03 24.74
N SER A 31 3.01 25.28 23.51
CA SER A 31 2.54 26.39 22.70
C SER A 31 1.38 25.88 21.84
N ALA A 32 0.16 26.28 22.19
CA ALA A 32 -1.01 26.07 21.37
C ALA A 32 -0.97 27.05 20.18
N ALA A 33 -0.53 26.57 19.01
CA ALA A 33 -0.66 27.29 17.76
C ALA A 33 -0.72 26.33 16.56
N ALA A 34 -1.82 26.45 15.81
CA ALA A 34 -2.13 25.85 14.51
C ALA A 34 -2.35 24.33 14.45
N THR A 35 -3.62 23.92 14.37
CA THR A 35 -4.03 22.65 13.74
C THR A 35 -3.67 22.73 12.25
N ASP A 36 -2.43 22.37 11.92
CA ASP A 36 -2.04 22.10 10.55
C ASP A 36 -2.78 20.83 10.12
N HIS A 37 -3.71 20.94 9.16
CA HIS A 37 -4.48 19.82 8.65
C HIS A 37 -3.51 18.86 7.93
N ALA A 38 -2.90 17.95 8.67
CA ALA A 38 -2.00 16.94 8.14
C ALA A 38 -2.73 16.18 7.04
N LYS A 39 -2.19 16.22 5.82
CA LYS A 39 -2.74 15.48 4.68
C LYS A 39 -2.83 14.00 5.08
N PRO A 40 -3.98 13.34 4.85
CA PRO A 40 -4.12 11.95 5.21
C PRO A 40 -3.04 11.13 4.51
N GLN A 41 -2.45 10.21 5.25
CA GLN A 41 -1.46 9.30 4.72
C GLN A 41 -2.13 7.99 4.32
N PHE A 42 -1.51 7.29 3.38
CA PHE A 42 -1.97 5.96 2.98
C PHE A 42 -2.02 4.98 4.17
N THR A 43 -1.20 5.20 5.20
CA THR A 43 -1.11 4.35 6.40
C THR A 43 -2.23 4.56 7.42
N ASP A 44 -3.04 5.60 7.28
CA ASP A 44 -4.07 5.92 8.27
C ASP A 44 -5.14 4.82 8.30
N SER A 45 -5.58 4.43 9.50
CA SER A 45 -6.54 3.32 9.67
C SER A 45 -7.85 3.58 8.94
N ALA A 46 -8.38 4.80 9.03
CA ALA A 46 -9.61 5.18 8.34
C ALA A 46 -9.48 5.06 6.80
N VAL A 47 -8.33 5.42 6.24
CA VAL A 47 -8.05 5.28 4.80
C VAL A 47 -7.94 3.80 4.44
N GLN A 48 -7.19 3.02 5.22
CA GLN A 48 -7.04 1.58 5.00
C GLN A 48 -8.36 0.83 5.11
N ASP A 49 -9.24 1.19 6.04
CA ASP A 49 -10.56 0.58 6.21
C ASP A 49 -11.45 0.83 4.98
N ILE A 50 -11.46 2.07 4.48
CA ILE A 50 -12.17 2.43 3.25
C ILE A 50 -11.60 1.66 2.06
N LEU A 51 -10.28 1.68 1.86
CA LEU A 51 -9.64 1.00 0.74
C LEU A 51 -9.84 -0.52 0.80
N THR A 52 -9.79 -1.13 1.99
CA THR A 52 -10.03 -2.56 2.19
C THR A 52 -11.46 -2.91 1.82
N ARG A 53 -12.44 -2.08 2.19
CA ARG A 53 -13.84 -2.29 1.84
C ARG A 53 -14.08 -2.21 0.34
N ILE A 54 -13.60 -1.15 -0.31
CA ILE A 54 -13.77 -0.93 -1.75
C ILE A 54 -13.06 -2.01 -2.58
N THR A 55 -11.93 -2.53 -2.10
CA THR A 55 -11.20 -3.61 -2.81
C THR A 55 -12.06 -4.87 -2.96
N GLY A 56 -12.93 -5.13 -1.99
CA GLY A 56 -13.73 -6.35 -1.89
C GLY A 56 -12.87 -7.60 -1.64
N LEU A 57 -13.55 -8.72 -1.36
CA LEU A 57 -12.91 -10.02 -1.17
C LEU A 57 -13.60 -11.06 -2.04
N ASP A 58 -12.94 -11.47 -3.12
CA ASP A 58 -13.38 -12.59 -3.96
C ASP A 58 -12.37 -13.74 -3.85
N LEU A 59 -12.79 -14.83 -3.19
CA LEU A 59 -11.95 -16.01 -2.96
C LEU A 59 -11.55 -16.70 -4.26
N GLN A 60 -12.43 -16.72 -5.27
CA GLN A 60 -12.16 -17.37 -6.55
C GLN A 60 -11.06 -16.65 -7.33
N LYS A 61 -11.06 -15.32 -7.23
CA LYS A 61 -10.04 -14.48 -7.87
C LYS A 61 -8.71 -14.49 -7.11
N VAL A 62 -8.76 -14.45 -5.77
CA VAL A 62 -7.55 -14.47 -4.92
C VAL A 62 -6.81 -15.80 -5.07
N TYR A 63 -7.52 -16.93 -5.04
CA TYR A 63 -6.93 -18.26 -5.17
C TYR A 63 -6.96 -18.81 -6.59
N ARG A 64 -6.86 -17.92 -7.59
CA ARG A 64 -6.82 -18.34 -9.00
C ARG A 64 -5.66 -19.34 -9.21
N PRO A 65 -5.91 -20.50 -9.86
CA PRO A 65 -4.87 -21.48 -10.10
C PRO A 65 -3.75 -20.88 -10.96
N ILE A 66 -2.52 -20.98 -10.46
CA ILE A 66 -1.31 -20.51 -11.14
C ILE A 66 -0.71 -21.68 -11.91
N LYS A 67 -0.15 -21.39 -13.09
CA LYS A 67 0.61 -22.38 -13.87
C LYS A 67 1.88 -22.74 -13.10
N GLN A 68 1.84 -23.84 -12.36
CA GLN A 68 2.92 -24.40 -11.55
C GLN A 68 2.90 -25.93 -11.67
N GLU A 69 3.95 -26.59 -11.18
CA GLU A 69 3.97 -28.05 -11.09
C GLU A 69 2.82 -28.54 -10.21
N LEU A 70 1.90 -29.30 -10.81
CA LEU A 70 0.69 -29.74 -10.16
C LEU A 70 0.98 -30.94 -9.25
N LYS A 71 0.55 -30.84 -8.00
CA LYS A 71 0.51 -31.96 -7.07
C LYS A 71 -0.88 -32.57 -7.08
N PRO A 72 -1.03 -33.90 -6.87
CA PRO A 72 -2.34 -34.51 -6.80
C PRO A 72 -3.18 -33.89 -5.66
N PRO A 73 -4.46 -33.57 -5.89
CA PRO A 73 -5.31 -32.96 -4.88
C PRO A 73 -5.63 -33.95 -3.75
N THR A 74 -5.78 -33.44 -2.53
CA THR A 74 -6.19 -34.23 -1.35
C THR A 74 -7.66 -33.99 -1.07
N TYR A 75 -8.47 -35.04 -1.12
CA TYR A 75 -9.88 -34.99 -0.77
C TYR A 75 -10.07 -35.27 0.72
N LYS A 76 -10.98 -34.52 1.37
CA LYS A 76 -11.35 -34.70 2.78
C LYS A 76 -12.88 -34.65 2.86
N LEU A 77 -13.45 -35.55 3.65
CA LEU A 77 -14.88 -35.51 4.02
C LEU A 77 -15.02 -34.55 5.20
N MET A 78 -15.90 -33.57 5.08
CA MET A 78 -16.13 -32.54 6.10
C MET A 78 -17.62 -32.45 6.41
N THR A 79 -17.94 -32.10 7.66
CA THR A 79 -19.28 -31.65 8.05
C THR A 79 -19.50 -30.19 7.65
N ASP A 80 -20.75 -29.72 7.66
CA ASP A 80 -21.07 -28.34 7.28
C ASP A 80 -20.36 -27.31 8.19
N GLU A 81 -20.30 -27.58 9.50
CA GLU A 81 -19.57 -26.74 10.45
C GLU A 81 -18.07 -26.66 10.15
N GLN A 82 -17.46 -27.79 9.76
CA GLN A 82 -16.04 -27.83 9.38
C GLN A 82 -15.79 -27.11 8.06
N LEU A 83 -16.76 -27.15 7.13
CA LEU A 83 -16.69 -26.42 5.87
C LEU A 83 -16.73 -24.90 6.11
N GLU A 84 -17.63 -24.43 6.97
CA GLU A 84 -17.72 -23.02 7.34
C GLU A 84 -16.42 -22.52 7.97
N GLN A 85 -15.86 -23.26 8.93
CA GLN A 85 -14.57 -22.93 9.54
C GLN A 85 -13.43 -22.89 8.51
N ALA A 86 -13.41 -23.84 7.56
CA ALA A 86 -12.41 -23.84 6.50
C ALA A 86 -12.53 -22.62 5.57
N VAL A 87 -13.77 -22.19 5.28
CA VAL A 87 -14.03 -20.98 4.50
C VAL A 87 -13.61 -19.72 5.26
N GLU A 88 -13.84 -19.66 6.57
CA GLU A 88 -13.38 -18.54 7.42
C GLU A 88 -11.85 -18.44 7.46
N LEU A 89 -11.15 -19.56 7.68
CA LEU A 89 -9.70 -19.62 7.62
C LEU A 89 -9.16 -19.18 6.26
N ALA A 90 -9.81 -19.60 5.16
CA ALA A 90 -9.47 -19.16 3.83
C ALA A 90 -9.69 -17.65 3.65
N LYS A 91 -10.76 -17.08 4.21
CA LYS A 91 -11.00 -15.62 4.19
C LYS A 91 -9.92 -14.85 4.97
N GLU A 92 -9.50 -15.34 6.13
CA GLU A 92 -8.43 -14.71 6.91
C GLU A 92 -7.07 -14.75 6.19
N GLN A 93 -6.75 -15.89 5.58
CA GLN A 93 -5.55 -16.03 4.76
C GLN A 93 -5.60 -15.12 3.54
N ALA A 94 -6.76 -15.04 2.87
CA ALA A 94 -6.96 -14.15 1.74
C ALA A 94 -6.78 -12.67 2.13
N LYS A 95 -7.27 -12.25 3.32
CA LYS A 95 -7.02 -10.89 3.84
C LYS A 95 -5.52 -10.61 4.02
N LYS A 96 -4.74 -11.57 4.52
CA LYS A 96 -3.27 -11.43 4.65
C LYS A 96 -2.59 -11.29 3.28
N LEU A 97 -3.04 -12.07 2.28
CA LEU A 97 -2.52 -11.98 0.91
C LEU A 97 -2.89 -10.66 0.22
N LEU A 98 -4.07 -10.12 0.56
CA LEU A 98 -4.59 -8.86 0.01
C LEU A 98 -3.97 -7.62 0.68
N GLN A 99 -3.08 -7.79 1.66
CA GLN A 99 -2.43 -6.67 2.32
C GLN A 99 -1.74 -5.75 1.29
N MET A 100 -2.20 -4.50 1.26
CA MET A 100 -1.76 -3.53 0.25
C MET A 100 -0.33 -3.08 0.54
N PRO A 101 0.55 -3.00 -0.48
CA PRO A 101 1.88 -2.43 -0.31
C PRO A 101 1.76 -0.95 0.02
N LEU A 102 2.62 -0.49 0.94
CA LEU A 102 2.71 0.92 1.30
C LEU A 102 3.13 1.76 0.09
N VAL A 103 2.38 2.83 -0.17
CA VAL A 103 2.73 3.85 -1.17
C VAL A 103 3.75 4.81 -0.55
N LEU A 104 4.94 4.87 -1.14
CA LEU A 104 6.03 5.75 -0.69
C LEU A 104 6.33 6.79 -1.77
N GLN A 105 6.79 7.96 -1.35
CA GLN A 105 7.30 8.97 -2.26
C GLN A 105 8.63 8.54 -2.89
N GLU A 106 8.96 9.16 -4.03
CA GLU A 106 10.23 8.93 -4.70
C GLU A 106 11.40 9.31 -3.79
N ARG A 107 12.45 8.48 -3.80
CA ARG A 107 13.61 8.68 -2.94
C ARG A 107 14.47 9.80 -3.51
N LYS A 108 14.97 10.69 -2.65
CA LYS A 108 15.98 11.68 -3.04
C LYS A 108 17.31 10.98 -3.37
N PRO A 109 18.02 11.43 -4.42
CA PRO A 109 19.34 10.88 -4.75
C PRO A 109 20.32 11.16 -3.60
N ILE A 110 21.24 10.23 -3.37
CA ILE A 110 22.30 10.34 -2.36
C ILE A 110 23.56 10.82 -3.07
N SER A 111 24.13 11.93 -2.62
CA SER A 111 25.40 12.48 -3.10
C SER A 111 26.30 12.85 -1.93
N ASP A 112 26.52 11.89 -1.03
CA ASP A 112 27.39 12.08 0.14
C ASP A 112 28.81 11.62 -0.20
N VAL A 113 29.75 12.56 -0.22
CA VAL A 113 31.19 12.28 -0.33
C VAL A 113 31.77 12.14 1.08
N LEU A 114 32.51 11.05 1.32
CA LEU A 114 33.13 10.76 2.62
C LEU A 114 34.56 11.28 2.68
N CYS A 115 35.34 11.09 1.61
CA CYS A 115 36.76 11.45 1.57
C CYS A 115 37.22 11.67 0.12
N GLU A 116 38.21 12.56 -0.08
CA GLU A 116 38.82 12.86 -1.37
C GLU A 116 40.34 12.77 -1.25
N ASP A 117 40.96 11.73 -1.83
CA ASP A 117 42.42 11.59 -1.87
C ASP A 117 42.93 11.76 -3.30
N LYS A 118 43.38 12.97 -3.62
CA LYS A 118 43.90 13.33 -4.96
C LYS A 118 45.16 12.55 -5.36
N ILE A 119 45.86 11.94 -4.40
CA ILE A 119 47.06 11.12 -4.65
C ILE A 119 46.72 9.86 -5.45
N LEU A 120 45.50 9.36 -5.29
CA LEU A 120 45.03 8.14 -5.93
C LEU A 120 44.35 8.41 -7.29
N ASP A 121 44.34 9.68 -7.73
CA ASP A 121 43.82 10.06 -9.03
C ASP A 121 44.71 9.51 -10.16
N GLY A 122 44.11 8.80 -11.11
CA GLY A 122 44.80 8.21 -12.25
C GLY A 122 45.60 6.92 -11.98
N MET A 123 45.54 6.36 -10.76
CA MET A 123 46.14 5.03 -10.49
C MET A 123 45.28 3.88 -11.01
N ASP A 124 43.97 3.99 -10.88
CA ASP A 124 43.01 2.96 -11.24
C ASP A 124 42.13 3.37 -12.42
N THR A 125 41.73 2.42 -13.26
CA THR A 125 40.83 2.65 -14.41
C THR A 125 39.36 2.36 -14.12
N ALA A 126 39.08 1.55 -13.08
CA ALA A 126 37.74 1.10 -12.73
C ALA A 126 37.30 1.60 -11.35
N LYS A 127 35.99 1.62 -11.11
CA LYS A 127 35.42 1.95 -9.80
C LYS A 127 35.42 0.71 -8.90
N TYR A 128 35.77 0.87 -7.63
CA TYR A 128 35.66 -0.20 -6.63
C TYR A 128 34.44 0.03 -5.74
N ALA A 129 33.64 -1.02 -5.54
CA ALA A 129 32.48 -0.97 -4.65
C ALA A 129 32.74 -1.84 -3.42
N PHE A 130 32.73 -1.22 -2.24
CA PHE A 130 32.87 -1.91 -0.96
C PHE A 130 31.50 -2.00 -0.31
N THR A 131 31.07 -3.22 0.01
CA THR A 131 29.77 -3.50 0.62
C THR A 131 29.99 -4.25 1.93
N ASP A 132 29.43 -3.75 3.02
CA ASP A 132 29.36 -4.50 4.28
C ASP A 132 28.37 -5.66 4.11
N ILE A 133 28.80 -6.89 4.40
CA ILE A 133 28.01 -8.13 4.27
C ILE A 133 27.51 -8.68 5.61
N THR A 134 27.58 -7.90 6.69
CA THR A 134 27.08 -8.30 8.02
C THR A 134 25.59 -8.66 8.00
N TYR A 135 25.21 -9.84 8.50
CA TYR A 135 23.84 -10.37 8.37
C TYR A 135 22.80 -9.61 9.21
N ASN A 136 23.16 -9.16 10.42
CA ASN A 136 22.22 -8.58 11.38
C ASN A 136 21.83 -7.10 11.08
N ILE A 137 22.29 -6.54 9.96
CA ILE A 137 22.05 -5.13 9.61
C ILE A 137 20.98 -5.04 8.52
N PRO A 138 19.91 -4.23 8.70
CA PRO A 138 18.88 -4.08 7.69
C PRO A 138 19.43 -3.43 6.42
N HIS A 139 18.85 -3.81 5.27
CA HIS A 139 19.34 -3.39 3.96
C HIS A 139 19.29 -1.87 3.73
N ARG A 140 18.51 -1.11 4.53
CA ARG A 140 18.41 0.36 4.46
C ARG A 140 19.56 1.08 5.15
N GLU A 141 20.15 0.47 6.18
CA GLU A 141 21.21 1.08 7.01
C GLU A 141 22.60 0.55 6.65
N ARG A 142 22.66 -0.51 5.85
CA ARG A 142 23.91 -1.11 5.35
C ARG A 142 24.82 -0.06 4.67
N PHE A 143 26.11 -0.10 5.02
CA PHE A 143 27.13 0.77 4.43
C PHE A 143 27.60 0.20 3.09
N ILE A 144 27.46 1.02 2.04
CA ILE A 144 27.96 0.73 0.70
C ILE A 144 28.66 1.98 0.19
N VAL A 145 29.95 1.84 -0.08
CA VAL A 145 30.81 2.94 -0.52
C VAL A 145 31.45 2.59 -1.86
N VAL A 146 31.60 3.60 -2.71
CA VAL A 146 32.18 3.48 -4.04
C VAL A 146 33.40 4.39 -4.09
N ARG A 147 34.53 3.80 -4.47
CA ARG A 147 35.76 4.51 -4.77
C ARG A 147 35.81 4.77 -6.27
N GLU A 148 35.82 6.04 -6.64
CA GLU A 148 35.97 6.47 -8.03
C GLU A 148 37.46 6.60 -8.40
N PRO A 149 37.80 6.46 -9.70
CA PRO A 149 39.18 6.60 -10.17
C PRO A 149 39.78 7.98 -9.87
N ASN A 150 38.93 9.00 -9.67
CA ASN A 150 39.32 10.36 -9.30
C ASN A 150 39.84 10.47 -7.85
N GLY A 151 39.94 9.35 -7.11
CA GLY A 151 40.33 9.34 -5.70
C GLY A 151 39.21 9.72 -4.71
N ILE A 152 37.95 9.80 -5.17
CA ILE A 152 36.80 10.16 -4.33
C ILE A 152 36.18 8.89 -3.75
N LEU A 153 36.00 8.85 -2.43
CA LEU A 153 35.20 7.85 -1.73
C LEU A 153 33.82 8.45 -1.40
N ARG A 154 32.77 7.96 -2.08
CA ARG A 154 31.39 8.42 -1.88
C ARG A 154 30.48 7.27 -1.48
N LYS A 155 29.29 7.59 -0.98
CA LYS A 155 28.22 6.58 -0.83
C LYS A 155 27.73 6.13 -2.22
N ALA A 156 27.31 4.87 -2.30
CA ALA A 156 26.70 4.32 -3.51
C ALA A 156 25.36 5.01 -3.81
N THR A 157 25.04 5.15 -5.10
CA THR A 157 23.70 5.60 -5.53
C THR A 157 22.65 4.52 -5.20
N TRP A 158 21.36 4.87 -5.22
CA TRP A 158 20.28 3.90 -4.97
C TRP A 158 20.31 2.72 -5.95
N GLU A 159 20.65 2.96 -7.21
CA GLU A 159 20.73 1.90 -8.23
C GLU A 159 21.94 0.98 -8.02
N GLU A 160 23.10 1.55 -7.69
CA GLU A 160 24.31 0.77 -7.35
C GLU A 160 24.03 -0.08 -6.11
N ARG A 161 23.38 0.51 -5.10
CA ARG A 161 22.98 -0.16 -3.86
C ARG A 161 22.05 -1.33 -4.10
N ASP A 162 20.95 -1.13 -4.84
CA ASP A 162 19.97 -2.19 -5.09
C ASP A 162 20.58 -3.34 -5.91
N ARG A 163 21.48 -3.03 -6.85
CA ARG A 163 22.26 -4.03 -7.61
C ARG A 163 23.19 -4.83 -6.71
N LEU A 164 24.01 -4.15 -5.90
CA LEU A 164 24.99 -4.80 -5.01
C LEU A 164 24.30 -5.66 -3.93
N ILE A 165 23.21 -5.16 -3.36
CA ILE A 165 22.40 -5.94 -2.41
C ILE A 165 21.90 -7.22 -3.05
N GLN A 166 21.44 -7.18 -4.31
CA GLN A 166 20.97 -8.38 -5.00
C GLN A 166 22.11 -9.36 -5.35
N VAL A 167 23.35 -8.89 -5.51
CA VAL A 167 24.53 -9.76 -5.71
C VAL A 167 24.83 -10.56 -4.45
N TYR A 168 24.93 -9.88 -3.29
CA TYR A 168 25.30 -10.53 -2.03
C TYR A 168 24.12 -11.22 -1.32
N PHE A 169 22.91 -10.68 -1.47
CA PHE A 169 21.67 -11.17 -0.84
C PHE A 169 20.60 -11.38 -1.92
N PRO A 170 20.69 -12.47 -2.71
CA PRO A 170 19.75 -12.73 -3.79
C PRO A 170 18.34 -12.95 -3.25
N LYS A 171 17.39 -12.14 -3.72
CA LYS A 171 15.95 -12.37 -3.51
C LYS A 171 15.33 -12.96 -4.76
N GLU A 172 14.49 -13.98 -4.57
CA GLU A 172 13.73 -14.60 -5.65
C GLU A 172 12.86 -13.57 -6.38
N GLY A 173 12.76 -13.70 -7.71
CA GLY A 173 12.00 -12.79 -8.58
C GLY A 173 12.71 -11.48 -8.93
N ARG A 174 13.83 -11.12 -8.28
CA ARG A 174 14.64 -9.95 -8.64
C ARG A 174 15.80 -10.35 -9.55
N LYS A 175 16.02 -9.56 -10.59
CA LYS A 175 17.17 -9.70 -11.51
C LYS A 175 18.14 -8.54 -11.31
N LEU A 176 19.44 -8.78 -11.52
CA LEU A 176 20.48 -7.75 -11.41
C LEU A 176 20.32 -6.64 -12.45
N THR A 177 20.04 -7.03 -13.69
CA THR A 177 19.73 -6.11 -14.78
C THR A 177 18.23 -5.94 -14.87
N ALA A 178 17.78 -4.70 -15.06
CA ALA A 178 16.38 -4.40 -15.31
C ALA A 178 15.87 -5.19 -16.53
N PRO A 179 14.74 -5.91 -16.42
CA PRO A 179 14.12 -6.59 -17.56
C PRO A 179 13.80 -5.62 -18.69
N LEU A 180 13.93 -6.09 -19.94
CA LEU A 180 13.63 -5.30 -21.15
C LEU A 180 12.18 -4.79 -21.20
N LEU A 181 11.28 -5.47 -20.47
CA LEU A 181 9.87 -5.10 -20.32
C LEU A 181 9.68 -3.70 -19.72
N PHE A 182 10.64 -3.18 -18.95
CA PHE A 182 10.53 -1.89 -18.25
C PHE A 182 11.38 -0.78 -18.87
N LYS A 183 11.85 -0.95 -20.11
CA LYS A 183 12.47 0.17 -20.85
C LYS A 183 11.44 1.28 -21.07
N GLU A 184 11.87 2.53 -21.22
CA GLU A 184 10.97 3.70 -21.28
C GLU A 184 9.94 3.65 -22.42
N GLU A 185 10.29 2.99 -23.52
CA GLU A 185 9.35 2.65 -24.61
C GLU A 185 8.19 1.76 -24.15
N ASN A 186 8.35 1.08 -23.00
CA ASN A 186 7.53 -0.01 -22.47
C ASN A 186 7.04 0.20 -21.00
N LEU A 187 6.99 1.43 -20.47
CA LEU A 187 6.26 1.91 -19.26
C LEU A 187 7.08 2.37 -18.02
N LYS A 188 6.65 3.50 -17.43
CA LYS A 188 6.77 3.79 -15.98
C LYS A 188 5.73 2.98 -15.20
N VAL A 189 6.12 1.83 -14.67
CA VAL A 189 5.26 0.69 -14.32
C VAL A 189 3.94 1.03 -13.61
N HIS A 190 3.94 1.68 -12.44
CA HIS A 190 2.69 1.83 -11.67
C HIS A 190 1.77 2.93 -12.20
N THR A 191 2.30 4.15 -12.32
CA THR A 191 1.53 5.33 -12.72
C THR A 191 0.92 5.17 -14.11
N THR A 192 1.71 4.70 -15.09
CA THR A 192 1.22 4.51 -16.46
C THR A 192 0.19 3.39 -16.55
N THR A 193 0.38 2.28 -15.81
CA THR A 193 -0.62 1.21 -15.74
C THR A 193 -1.95 1.71 -15.20
N TYR A 194 -1.94 2.55 -14.15
CA TYR A 194 -3.18 3.12 -13.60
C TYR A 194 -3.86 4.09 -14.58
N GLU A 195 -3.08 4.91 -15.29
CA GLU A 195 -3.61 5.81 -16.31
C GLU A 195 -4.24 5.05 -17.49
N ASP A 196 -3.61 3.97 -17.94
CA ASP A 196 -4.12 3.16 -19.04
C ASP A 196 -5.37 2.36 -18.63
N LEU A 197 -5.42 1.88 -17.38
CA LEU A 197 -6.63 1.26 -16.83
C LEU A 197 -7.81 2.22 -16.79
N ASP A 198 -7.59 3.47 -16.36
CA ASP A 198 -8.63 4.51 -16.32
C ASP A 198 -9.11 4.89 -17.73
N LYS A 199 -8.18 5.05 -18.70
CA LYS A 199 -8.54 5.30 -20.11
C LYS A 199 -9.45 4.22 -20.70
N HIS A 200 -9.23 2.95 -20.35
CA HIS A 200 -10.01 1.82 -20.85
C HIS A 200 -11.17 1.40 -19.94
N GLY A 201 -11.31 2.00 -18.76
CA GLY A 201 -12.34 1.66 -17.78
C GLY A 201 -12.26 0.22 -17.25
N LYS A 202 -11.06 -0.39 -17.18
CA LYS A 202 -10.87 -1.81 -16.82
C LYS A 202 -10.52 -2.02 -15.35
N TYR A 203 -11.27 -1.41 -14.44
CA TYR A 203 -11.01 -1.46 -13.00
C TYR A 203 -11.17 -2.85 -12.38
N ASP A 204 -12.07 -3.65 -12.97
CA ASP A 204 -12.32 -5.04 -12.59
C ASP A 204 -11.08 -5.92 -12.59
N LEU A 205 -10.06 -5.61 -13.39
CA LEU A 205 -8.81 -6.37 -13.42
C LEU A 205 -8.09 -6.31 -12.09
N LEU A 206 -8.02 -5.13 -11.47
CA LEU A 206 -7.33 -4.92 -10.20
C LEU A 206 -8.21 -5.14 -8.97
N ARG A 207 -9.53 -5.28 -9.12
CA ARG A 207 -10.45 -5.59 -8.00
C ARG A 207 -10.07 -6.91 -7.32
N SER A 208 -10.23 -7.00 -6.00
CA SER A 208 -9.77 -8.16 -5.20
C SER A 208 -8.28 -8.47 -5.36
N THR A 209 -7.44 -7.46 -5.64
CA THR A 209 -5.98 -7.58 -5.64
C THR A 209 -5.35 -6.55 -4.71
N ARG A 210 -4.14 -6.85 -4.21
CA ARG A 210 -3.35 -5.95 -3.35
C ARG A 210 -3.00 -4.60 -3.99
N HIS A 211 -3.17 -4.45 -5.30
CA HIS A 211 -2.83 -3.24 -6.04
C HIS A 211 -4.00 -2.28 -6.18
N PHE A 212 -5.23 -2.70 -5.85
CA PHE A 212 -6.42 -1.87 -5.99
C PHE A 212 -6.33 -0.59 -5.17
N GLY A 213 -5.95 -0.67 -3.88
CA GLY A 213 -5.88 0.53 -3.06
C GLY A 213 -4.77 1.50 -3.50
N GLY A 214 -3.66 1.00 -4.06
CA GLY A 214 -2.63 1.86 -4.65
C GLY A 214 -3.16 2.65 -5.86
N MET A 215 -3.98 2.01 -6.70
CA MET A 215 -4.67 2.66 -7.81
C MET A 215 -5.70 3.68 -7.32
N ALA A 216 -6.59 3.29 -6.41
CA ALA A 216 -7.61 4.18 -5.87
C ALA A 216 -6.99 5.42 -5.19
N TRP A 217 -5.94 5.22 -4.40
CA TRP A 217 -5.18 6.31 -3.78
C TRP A 217 -4.54 7.25 -4.80
N TYR A 218 -3.95 6.70 -5.86
CA TYR A 218 -3.39 7.49 -6.96
C TYR A 218 -4.46 8.34 -7.66
N LEU A 219 -5.59 7.73 -8.03
CA LEU A 219 -6.69 8.41 -8.72
C LEU A 219 -7.32 9.52 -7.85
N VAL A 220 -7.50 9.27 -6.55
CA VAL A 220 -7.95 10.29 -5.58
C VAL A 220 -6.94 11.43 -5.47
N SER A 221 -5.65 11.12 -5.40
CA SER A 221 -4.58 12.13 -5.30
C SER A 221 -4.52 13.04 -6.54
N VAL A 222 -4.74 12.47 -7.73
CA VAL A 222 -4.73 13.18 -9.03
C VAL A 222 -6.10 13.81 -9.38
N ARG A 223 -7.14 13.58 -8.55
CA ARG A 223 -8.52 14.05 -8.77
C ARG A 223 -9.16 13.50 -10.05
N ARG A 224 -8.84 12.25 -10.41
CA ARG A 224 -9.41 11.54 -11.58
C ARG A 224 -10.18 10.31 -11.12
N VAL A 225 -11.23 10.51 -10.32
CA VAL A 225 -12.01 9.40 -9.73
C VAL A 225 -13.32 9.12 -10.46
N ASP A 226 -13.74 9.98 -11.39
CA ASP A 226 -15.04 9.90 -12.08
C ASP A 226 -15.27 8.53 -12.74
N GLY A 227 -14.27 8.02 -13.47
CA GLY A 227 -14.37 6.71 -14.13
C GLY A 227 -14.54 5.55 -13.16
N LEU A 228 -13.85 5.62 -12.02
CA LEU A 228 -13.91 4.62 -10.96
C LEU A 228 -15.26 4.69 -10.20
N ILE A 229 -15.80 5.88 -9.98
CA ILE A 229 -17.12 6.08 -9.37
C ILE A 229 -18.21 5.45 -10.25
N VAL A 230 -18.18 5.69 -11.57
CA VAL A 230 -19.15 5.10 -12.51
C VAL A 230 -19.07 3.57 -12.50
N ASP A 231 -17.87 2.99 -12.43
CA ASP A 231 -17.69 1.54 -12.32
C ASP A 231 -18.27 0.98 -11.01
N MET A 232 -18.06 1.68 -9.88
CA MET A 232 -18.62 1.30 -8.59
C MET A 232 -20.15 1.41 -8.56
N LEU A 233 -20.72 2.47 -9.13
CA LEU A 233 -22.17 2.68 -9.18
C LEU A 233 -22.92 1.58 -9.94
N LYS A 234 -22.30 0.98 -10.96
CA LYS A 234 -22.86 -0.17 -11.68
C LYS A 234 -22.97 -1.43 -10.82
N ARG A 235 -22.28 -1.50 -9.68
CA ARG A 235 -22.17 -2.69 -8.83
C ARG A 235 -22.79 -2.43 -7.46
N GLU A 236 -22.18 -1.54 -6.68
CA GLU A 236 -22.55 -1.25 -5.31
C GLU A 236 -22.42 0.24 -4.99
N LEU A 237 -23.53 0.86 -4.61
CA LEU A 237 -23.59 2.29 -4.25
C LEU A 237 -22.68 2.62 -3.05
N GLN A 238 -22.58 1.72 -2.07
CA GLN A 238 -21.81 1.97 -0.85
C GLN A 238 -20.32 2.17 -1.13
N ASP A 239 -19.74 1.46 -2.09
CA ASP A 239 -18.35 1.64 -2.50
C ASP A 239 -18.11 3.03 -3.10
N ALA A 240 -19.04 3.48 -3.96
CA ALA A 240 -18.97 4.80 -4.59
C ALA A 240 -19.03 5.94 -3.55
N VAL A 241 -19.95 5.86 -2.58
CA VAL A 241 -20.06 6.83 -1.46
C VAL A 241 -18.76 6.89 -0.67
N SER A 242 -18.07 5.76 -0.56
CA SER A 242 -16.88 5.62 0.27
C SER A 242 -15.64 6.14 -0.40
N LEU A 243 -15.58 6.00 -1.73
CA LEU A 243 -14.58 6.64 -2.56
C LEU A 243 -14.72 8.18 -2.50
N VAL A 244 -15.95 8.70 -2.56
CA VAL A 244 -16.21 10.15 -2.41
C VAL A 244 -15.85 10.63 -0.99
N SER A 245 -16.15 9.84 0.03
CA SER A 245 -15.75 10.13 1.42
C SER A 245 -14.22 10.17 1.56
N LEU A 246 -13.51 9.25 0.91
CA LEU A 246 -12.04 9.27 0.84
C LEU A 246 -11.53 10.50 0.10
N PHE A 247 -12.19 10.91 -0.99
CA PHE A 247 -11.85 12.12 -1.72
C PHE A 247 -11.96 13.38 -0.85
N HIS A 248 -13.05 13.54 -0.10
CA HIS A 248 -13.22 14.66 0.84
C HIS A 248 -12.16 14.65 1.96
N MET A 249 -11.74 13.46 2.43
CA MET A 249 -10.67 13.33 3.42
C MET A 249 -9.32 13.79 2.86
N VAL A 250 -8.99 13.41 1.61
CA VAL A 250 -7.73 13.78 0.95
C VAL A 250 -7.72 15.25 0.51
N HIS A 251 -8.87 15.81 0.14
CA HIS A 251 -9.01 17.21 -0.29
C HIS A 251 -10.03 17.98 0.58
N PRO A 252 -9.71 18.34 1.84
CA PRO A 252 -10.64 19.06 2.72
C PRO A 252 -11.05 20.45 2.21
N HIS A 253 -10.27 21.03 1.31
CA HIS A 253 -10.52 22.35 0.75
C HIS A 253 -11.29 22.34 -0.58
N SER A 254 -11.71 21.17 -1.08
CA SER A 254 -12.51 21.10 -2.31
C SER A 254 -13.91 21.72 -2.11
N GLU A 255 -14.52 22.17 -3.21
CA GLU A 255 -15.88 22.73 -3.20
C GLU A 255 -16.89 21.67 -2.72
N SER A 256 -16.76 20.43 -3.21
CA SER A 256 -17.60 19.30 -2.78
C SER A 256 -17.49 19.01 -1.29
N ALA A 257 -16.29 19.03 -0.71
CA ALA A 257 -16.10 18.73 0.70
C ALA A 257 -16.73 19.79 1.61
N ARG A 258 -16.65 21.08 1.23
CA ARG A 258 -17.27 22.18 1.99
C ARG A 258 -18.79 22.13 1.92
N GLU A 259 -19.34 21.88 0.74
CA GLU A 259 -20.80 21.79 0.54
C GLU A 259 -21.38 20.54 1.19
N ALA A 260 -20.68 19.41 1.12
CA ALA A 260 -21.04 18.20 1.85
C ALA A 260 -21.04 18.41 3.38
N ALA A 261 -20.06 19.15 3.90
CA ALA A 261 -19.97 19.48 5.32
C ALA A 261 -21.08 20.44 5.77
N SER A 262 -21.46 21.41 4.94
CA SER A 262 -22.52 22.36 5.29
C SER A 262 -23.91 21.72 5.23
N GLN A 263 -24.15 20.81 4.28
CA GLN A 263 -25.42 20.13 4.11
C GLN A 263 -25.53 18.84 4.95
N GLN A 264 -24.44 18.38 5.56
CA GLN A 264 -24.32 17.07 6.22
C GLN A 264 -24.90 15.93 5.34
N ALA A 265 -24.67 16.04 4.03
CA ALA A 265 -25.23 15.11 3.05
C ALA A 265 -24.71 13.69 3.29
N THR A 266 -25.57 12.69 3.14
CA THR A 266 -25.20 11.28 3.29
C THR A 266 -25.66 10.46 2.08
N GLY A 267 -24.91 9.41 1.74
CA GLY A 267 -25.30 8.48 0.67
C GLY A 267 -25.28 9.11 -0.73
N THR A 268 -26.42 9.06 -1.42
CA THR A 268 -26.59 9.53 -2.81
C THR A 268 -26.40 11.03 -2.96
N ASP A 269 -26.71 11.82 -1.93
CA ASP A 269 -26.56 13.27 -1.98
C ASP A 269 -25.08 13.69 -2.05
N LEU A 270 -24.18 12.94 -1.39
CA LEU A 270 -22.73 13.16 -1.51
C LEU A 270 -22.24 12.97 -2.94
N LEU A 271 -22.77 11.97 -3.64
CA LEU A 271 -22.42 11.70 -5.04
C LEU A 271 -22.95 12.79 -5.96
N LYS A 272 -24.16 13.32 -5.70
CA LYS A 272 -24.74 14.45 -6.45
C LYS A 272 -23.92 15.73 -6.26
N ILE A 273 -23.55 16.05 -5.02
CA ILE A 273 -22.71 17.21 -4.70
C ILE A 273 -21.34 17.10 -5.38
N TYR A 274 -20.70 15.92 -5.28
CA TYR A 274 -19.43 15.66 -5.96
C TYR A 274 -19.55 15.82 -7.49
N ALA A 275 -20.61 15.25 -8.09
CA ALA A 275 -20.86 15.33 -9.52
C ALA A 275 -21.02 16.76 -10.01
N GLN A 276 -21.67 17.64 -9.23
CA GLN A 276 -21.90 19.02 -9.63
C GLN A 276 -20.69 19.94 -9.46
N ARG A 277 -19.86 19.71 -8.44
CA ARG A 277 -18.79 20.65 -8.05
C ARG A 277 -17.40 20.28 -8.55
N ASP A 278 -17.01 19.00 -8.44
CA ASP A 278 -15.61 18.59 -8.64
C ASP A 278 -15.42 17.60 -9.81
N SER A 279 -16.48 16.93 -10.26
CA SER A 279 -16.40 15.98 -11.38
C SER A 279 -16.21 16.67 -12.73
N GLN A 280 -15.32 16.13 -13.57
CA GLN A 280 -15.16 16.57 -14.96
C GLN A 280 -16.20 15.93 -15.88
N ARG A 281 -16.75 14.78 -15.48
CA ARG A 281 -17.71 13.97 -16.23
C ARG A 281 -19.03 13.81 -15.48
N SER A 282 -19.56 14.91 -14.96
CA SER A 282 -20.79 14.96 -14.15
C SER A 282 -21.96 14.20 -14.78
N GLY A 283 -22.23 14.43 -16.06
CA GLY A 283 -23.36 13.79 -16.77
C GLY A 283 -23.29 12.25 -16.81
N TYR A 284 -22.09 11.66 -16.83
CA TYR A 284 -21.95 10.20 -16.77
C TYR A 284 -22.26 9.64 -15.38
N ILE A 285 -21.90 10.38 -14.32
CA ILE A 285 -22.20 10.00 -12.94
C ILE A 285 -23.69 10.12 -12.68
N GLU A 286 -24.33 11.21 -13.10
CA GLU A 286 -25.77 11.42 -12.96
C GLU A 286 -26.57 10.36 -13.71
N LEU A 287 -26.18 10.02 -14.94
CA LEU A 287 -26.82 8.96 -15.71
C LEU A 287 -26.66 7.60 -15.02
N ALA A 288 -25.48 7.31 -14.48
CA ALA A 288 -25.23 6.08 -13.73
C ALA A 288 -26.07 6.01 -12.44
N LEU A 289 -26.25 7.14 -11.74
CA LEU A 289 -27.13 7.23 -10.57
C LEU A 289 -28.59 6.98 -10.93
N GLN A 290 -29.09 7.58 -12.02
CA GLN A 290 -30.45 7.36 -12.49
C GLN A 290 -30.70 5.89 -12.87
N ALA A 291 -29.74 5.26 -13.57
CA ALA A 291 -29.83 3.83 -13.91
C ALA A 291 -29.82 2.93 -12.65
N TYR A 292 -29.07 3.30 -11.63
CA TYR A 292 -29.06 2.60 -10.34
C TYR A 292 -30.40 2.76 -9.60
N GLU A 293 -30.96 3.97 -9.55
CA GLU A 293 -32.28 4.22 -8.95
C GLU A 293 -33.38 3.42 -9.66
N GLN A 294 -33.34 3.30 -11.00
CA GLN A 294 -34.28 2.49 -11.78
C GLN A 294 -34.17 0.99 -11.46
N THR A 295 -32.96 0.45 -11.45
CA THR A 295 -32.73 -0.97 -11.12
C THR A 295 -33.07 -1.30 -9.67
N ALA A 296 -32.88 -0.38 -8.74
CA ALA A 296 -33.33 -0.53 -7.35
C ALA A 296 -34.86 -0.61 -7.23
N VAL A 297 -35.59 0.20 -8.00
CA VAL A 297 -37.06 0.17 -8.04
C VAL A 297 -37.56 -1.16 -8.62
N GLU A 298 -36.98 -1.63 -9.72
CA GLU A 298 -37.34 -2.92 -10.35
C GLU A 298 -37.06 -4.13 -9.44
N GLY A 299 -35.92 -4.13 -8.73
CA GLY A 299 -35.57 -5.18 -7.77
C GLY A 299 -36.45 -5.20 -6.52
N SER A 300 -37.12 -4.10 -6.19
CA SER A 300 -38.09 -4.02 -5.08
C SER A 300 -39.52 -4.41 -5.48
N ALA A 301 -39.80 -4.41 -6.79
CA ALA A 301 -41.11 -4.76 -7.36
C ALA A 301 -41.21 -6.24 -7.76
N SER A 302 -40.11 -7.00 -7.67
CA SER A 302 -40.01 -8.44 -7.96
C SER A 302 -39.91 -9.25 -6.67
#